data_AF-A0AA86IQQ1-F1
#
_entry.id   AF-A0AA86IQQ1-F1
#
_cell.length_a   1.000
_cell.length_b   1.000
_cell.length_c   1.000
_cell.angle_alpha   90.00
_cell.angle_beta   90.00
_cell.angle_gamma   90.00
#
_symmetry.space_group_name_H-M   'P 1'
#
loop_
_entity.id
_entity.type
_entity.pdbx_description
1 polymer ?
#
loop_
_entity_poly.entity_id
_entity_poly.type
_entity_poly.pdbx_seq_one_letter_code
_entity_poly.pdbx_strand_id
1 'polypeptide(L)'
;MAAGPALAAPESCEKVKSDISQRIVNNGVPESGFSLDIVPGDQADKPDAQVVGHCANDTWKILYTRTSGASPSTSDGARTEPQ
;
A
#
# COMPACT_ATOMS: atom_id res chain seq x y z
N MET A 1 21.33 20.08 -14.20
CA MET A 1 21.15 18.61 -14.29
C MET A 1 20.04 18.26 -13.31
N ALA A 2 18.88 17.85 -13.80
CA ALA A 2 17.71 17.55 -12.96
C ALA A 2 17.83 16.11 -12.46
N ALA A 3 18.29 15.94 -11.22
CA ALA A 3 18.11 14.71 -10.47
C ALA A 3 16.83 14.91 -9.64
N GLY A 4 15.69 14.48 -10.18
CA GLY A 4 14.50 14.30 -9.36
C GLY A 4 14.84 13.32 -8.23
N PRO A 5 14.31 13.50 -7.02
CA PRO A 5 14.58 12.58 -5.93
C PRO A 5 13.92 11.25 -6.30
N ALA A 6 14.70 10.34 -6.87
CA ALA A 6 14.47 8.93 -6.67
C ALA A 6 14.66 8.73 -5.17
N LEU A 7 13.56 8.85 -4.43
CA LEU A 7 13.50 8.46 -3.02
C LEU A 7 13.72 6.96 -3.02
N ALA A 8 14.99 6.56 -3.05
CA ALA A 8 15.38 5.19 -2.83
C ALA A 8 14.87 4.84 -1.44
N ALA A 9 13.76 4.10 -1.38
CA ALA A 9 13.37 3.46 -0.15
C ALA A 9 14.60 2.69 0.37
N PRO A 10 14.93 2.78 1.66
CA PRO A 10 16.10 2.07 2.17
C PRO A 10 15.96 0.58 1.86
N GLU A 11 17.06 -0.10 1.52
CA GLU A 11 17.12 -1.55 1.20
C GLU A 11 16.29 -2.42 2.16
N SER A 12 16.24 -2.01 3.43
CA SER A 12 15.43 -2.65 4.47
C SER A 12 13.93 -2.68 4.12
N CYS A 13 13.38 -1.59 3.58
CA CYS A 13 11.99 -1.51 3.12
C CYS A 13 11.72 -2.39 1.90
N GLU A 14 12.65 -2.44 0.94
CA GLU A 14 12.50 -3.29 -0.25
C GLU A 14 12.50 -4.77 0.13
N LYS A 15 13.34 -5.17 1.09
CA LYS A 15 13.39 -6.54 1.59
C LYS A 15 12.10 -6.93 2.32
N VAL A 16 11.55 -6.02 3.14
CA VAL A 16 10.25 -6.24 3.82
C VAL A 16 9.11 -6.31 2.80
N LYS A 17 9.10 -5.43 1.79
CA LYS A 17 8.14 -5.48 0.68
C LYS A 17 8.15 -6.82 -0.04
N SER A 18 9.33 -7.32 -0.41
CA SER A 18 9.48 -8.61 -1.09
C SER A 18 9.00 -9.78 -0.23
N ASP A 19 9.34 -9.78 1.05
CA ASP A 19 8.89 -10.80 2.00
C ASP A 19 7.35 -10.79 2.18
N ILE A 20 6.74 -9.62 2.25
CA ILE A 20 5.27 -9.47 2.27
C ILE A 20 4.67 -9.98 0.96
N SER A 21 5.24 -9.63 -0.20
CA SER A 21 4.78 -10.13 -1.51
C SER A 21 4.77 -11.65 -1.54
N GLN A 22 5.88 -12.28 -1.13
CA GLN A 22 6.00 -13.74 -1.05
C GLN A 22 4.95 -14.35 -0.11
N ARG A 23 4.71 -13.72 1.05
CA ARG A 23 3.65 -14.17 1.97
C ARG A 23 2.26 -14.08 1.32
N ILE A 24 1.95 -12.99 0.62
CA ILE A 24 0.68 -12.81 -0.09
C ILE A 24 0.51 -13.89 -1.16
N VAL A 25 1.56 -14.17 -1.94
CA VAL A 25 1.58 -15.25 -2.96
C VAL A 25 1.39 -16.63 -2.35
N ASN A 26 2.05 -16.92 -1.22
CA ASN A 26 1.88 -18.17 -0.49
C ASN A 26 0.47 -18.36 0.07
N ASN A 27 -0.27 -17.28 0.32
CA ASN A 27 -1.68 -17.34 0.70
C ASN A 27 -2.63 -17.52 -0.50
N GLY A 28 -2.09 -17.59 -1.72
CA GLY A 28 -2.85 -17.85 -2.95
C GLY A 28 -3.22 -16.60 -3.77
N VAL A 29 -2.69 -15.42 -3.41
CA VAL A 29 -2.92 -14.19 -4.19
C VAL A 29 -1.75 -14.00 -5.16
N PRO A 30 -1.96 -14.04 -6.48
CA PRO A 30 -0.87 -13.91 -7.46
C PRO A 30 -0.26 -12.51 -7.44
N GLU A 31 1.03 -12.36 -7.77
CA GLU A 31 1.70 -11.04 -7.81
C GLU A 31 1.02 -10.03 -8.74
N SER A 32 0.32 -10.50 -9.79
CA SER A 32 -0.46 -9.62 -10.68
C SER A 32 -1.79 -9.16 -10.06
N GLY A 33 -2.23 -9.78 -8.96
CA GLY A 33 -3.49 -9.48 -8.27
C GLY A 33 -3.37 -8.42 -7.18
N PHE A 34 -2.16 -7.91 -6.92
CA PHE A 34 -1.91 -6.86 -5.94
C PHE A 34 -0.69 -6.01 -6.31
N SER A 35 -0.59 -4.85 -5.68
CA SER A 35 0.57 -3.97 -5.78
C SER A 35 1.02 -3.56 -4.38
N LEU A 36 2.34 -3.45 -4.20
CA LEU A 36 2.96 -3.01 -2.95
C LEU A 36 3.73 -1.71 -3.20
N ASP A 37 3.27 -0.63 -2.58
CA ASP A 37 3.85 0.71 -2.70
C ASP A 37 4.53 1.11 -1.40
N ILE A 38 5.73 1.68 -1.48
CA ILE A 38 6.47 2.16 -0.30
C ILE A 38 6.35 3.66 -0.25
N VAL A 39 5.68 4.17 0.78
CA VAL A 39 5.47 5.61 0.97
C VAL A 39 5.93 6.05 2.36
N PRO A 40 6.26 7.33 2.56
CA PRO A 40 6.56 7.86 3.88
C PRO A 40 5.39 7.62 4.83
N GLY A 41 5.67 7.41 6.12
CA GLY A 41 4.65 7.06 7.12
C GLY A 41 3.48 8.05 7.20
N ASP A 42 3.73 9.32 6.88
CA ASP A 42 2.78 10.43 6.80
C ASP A 42 1.83 10.33 5.58
N GLN A 43 2.29 9.73 4.49
CA GLN A 43 1.53 9.56 3.23
C GLN A 43 0.90 8.17 3.08
N ALA A 44 1.01 7.35 4.13
CA ALA A 44 0.55 5.97 4.12
C ALA A 44 -0.94 5.80 4.40
N ASP A 45 -1.56 6.87 4.87
CA ASP A 45 -2.99 6.94 5.10
C ASP A 45 -3.69 7.14 3.74
N LYS A 46 -3.87 6.03 3.00
CA LYS A 46 -4.64 6.02 1.75
C LYS A 46 -5.88 5.16 1.95
N PRO A 47 -7.09 5.67 1.68
CA PRO A 47 -8.32 4.90 1.88
C PRO A 47 -8.44 3.70 0.92
N ASP A 48 -7.71 3.72 -0.19
CA ASP A 48 -7.72 2.67 -1.22
C ASP A 48 -6.60 1.63 -1.01
N ALA A 49 -5.75 1.80 0.01
CA ALA A 49 -4.60 0.93 0.22
C ALA A 49 -4.41 0.54 1.69
N GLN A 50 -4.10 -0.72 1.93
CA GLN A 50 -3.98 -1.27 3.27
C GLN A 50 -2.52 -1.28 3.72
N VAL A 51 -2.22 -0.70 4.88
CA VAL A 51 -0.87 -0.80 5.46
C VAL A 51 -0.61 -2.23 5.92
N VAL A 52 0.27 -2.94 5.21
CA VAL A 52 0.62 -4.35 5.49
C VAL A 52 2.01 -4.51 6.08
N GLY A 53 2.80 -3.42 6.13
CA GLY A 53 4.14 -3.43 6.67
C GLY A 53 4.68 -2.04 6.96
N HIS A 54 5.68 -1.98 7.83
CA HIS A 54 6.34 -0.77 8.29
C HIS A 54 7.85 -1.04 8.27
N CYS A 55 8.66 -0.06 7.87
CA CYS A 55 10.10 -0.20 7.76
C CYS A 55 10.83 1.10 8.11
N ALA A 56 12.12 0.98 8.42
CA ALA A 56 12.96 2.09 8.89
C ALA A 56 12.37 2.84 10.10
N ASN A 57 12.03 2.12 11.18
CA ASN A 57 11.43 2.66 12.41
C ASN A 57 10.15 3.47 12.13
N ASP A 58 9.21 2.89 11.37
CA ASP A 58 7.92 3.51 11.02
C ASP A 58 8.01 4.80 10.17
N THR A 59 9.22 5.15 9.71
CA THR A 59 9.43 6.26 8.78
C THR A 59 8.78 6.00 7.44
N TRP A 60 8.70 4.73 7.03
CA TRP A 60 8.12 4.29 5.77
C TRP A 60 7.12 3.16 6.02
N LYS A 61 6.06 3.13 5.21
CA LYS A 61 5.02 2.12 5.26
C LYS A 61 4.83 1.50 3.88
N ILE A 62 4.45 0.23 3.91
CA ILE A 62 4.22 -0.59 2.72
C ILE A 62 2.72 -0.79 2.59
N LEU A 63 2.17 -0.23 1.53
CA LEU A 63 0.75 -0.22 1.26
C LEU A 63 0.43 -1.31 0.25
N TYR A 64 -0.61 -2.06 0.54
CA TYR A 64 -1.18 -3.09 -0.29
C TYR A 64 -2.41 -2.54 -1.01
N THR A 65 -2.36 -2.55 -2.32
CA THR A 65 -3.51 -2.24 -3.18
C THR A 65 -3.88 -3.50 -3.93
N ARG A 66 -5.15 -3.92 -3.82
CA ARG A 66 -5.62 -5.12 -4.49
C ARG A 66 -6.08 -4.77 -5.92
N THR A 67 -5.43 -5.34 -6.93
CA THR A 67 -5.79 -5.13 -8.34
C THR A 67 -7.15 -5.75 -8.70
N SER A 68 -7.61 -6.78 -7.97
CA SER A 68 -8.81 -7.56 -8.31
C SER A 68 -10.16 -6.91 -7.96
N GLY A 69 -10.19 -5.64 -7.61
CA GLY A 69 -11.46 -4.94 -7.40
C GLY A 69 -11.27 -3.49 -7.03
N ALA A 70 -11.19 -2.63 -8.05
CA ALA A 70 -11.73 -1.28 -7.93
C ALA A 70 -13.24 -1.42 -7.62
N SER A 71 -13.55 -1.56 -6.35
CA SER A 71 -14.86 -1.28 -5.78
C SER A 71 -14.55 -0.52 -4.51
N PRO A 72 -14.61 0.82 -4.53
CA PRO A 72 -14.53 1.58 -3.32
C PRO A 72 -15.75 1.15 -2.50
N SER A 73 -15.52 0.32 -1.49
CA SER A 73 -16.46 0.22 -0.37
C SER A 73 -16.30 1.49 0.45
N THR A 74 -16.62 2.64 -0.15
CA THR A 74 -17.23 3.76 0.54
C THR A 74 -18.62 3.29 0.97
N SER A 75 -18.65 2.43 1.97
CA SER A 75 -19.80 2.23 2.81
C SER A 75 -19.54 3.06 4.06
N ASP A 76 -19.94 4.33 4.01
CA ASP A 76 -20.81 4.96 5.00
C ASP A 76 -20.56 6.48 5.05
N GLY A 77 -21.63 7.25 4.82
CA GLY A 77 -21.56 8.71 4.85
C GLY A 77 -22.55 9.49 3.99
N ALA A 78 -23.68 8.93 3.54
CA ALA A 78 -24.83 9.73 3.09
C ALA A 78 -26.13 8.90 3.02
N ARG A 79 -26.55 8.35 4.16
CA ARG A 79 -27.96 8.05 4.43
C ARG A 79 -28.49 9.15 5.36
N THR A 80 -29.01 10.25 4.81
CA THR A 80 -29.95 11.25 5.37
C THR A 80 -30.09 12.29 4.24
N GLU A 81 -31.21 12.62 3.59
CA GLU A 81 -32.66 12.49 3.74
C GLU A 81 -33.28 12.91 2.37
N PRO A 82 -34.47 12.43 1.96
CA PRO A 82 -35.16 12.97 0.78
C PRO A 82 -35.94 14.23 1.15
N GLN A 83 -35.77 15.37 0.45
CA GLN A 83 -36.79 16.37 0.06
C GLN A 83 -36.26 17.31 -1.03
#